data_AF-A0A8S2YA35-F1
#
_entry.id   AF-A0A8S2YA35-F1
#
_cell.length_a   1.000
_cell.length_b   1.000
_cell.length_c   1.000
_cell.angle_alpha   90.00
_cell.angle_beta   90.00
_cell.angle_gamma   90.00
#
_symmetry.space_group_name_H-M   'P 1'
#
loop_
_entity.id
_entity.type
_entity.pdbx_description
1 polymer ?
#
loop_
_entity_poly.entity_id
_entity_poly.type
_entity_poly.pdbx_seq_one_letter_code
_entity_poly.pdbx_strand_id
1 'polypeptide(L)'
;PQPLMERKQLKIQLSKPNEYWDVIRRSRLLFQQVATANAQHQNSLAKLRFDTNRPDPQYEIGDLVLIKVLDKSSKLKEQFEGPYRITEQKGPATFVVKLEDPEEDDNPNFTKQVTTCDMKRVITRDI
;
A
#
# COMPACT_ATOMS: atom_id res chain seq x y z
N PRO A 1 10.57 21.91 14.32
CA PRO A 1 11.56 21.25 15.21
C PRO A 1 11.07 21.20 16.66
N GLN A 2 10.71 20.01 17.15
CA GLN A 2 10.45 19.84 18.58
C GLN A 2 11.79 20.01 19.35
N PRO A 3 11.80 20.71 20.50
CA PRO A 3 13.01 20.86 21.29
C PRO A 3 13.55 19.49 21.69
N LEU A 4 14.87 19.31 21.57
CA LEU A 4 15.59 18.16 22.11
C LEU A 4 15.35 18.13 23.62
N MET A 5 14.38 17.35 24.07
CA MET A 5 14.16 17.14 25.49
C MET A 5 15.41 16.48 26.07
N GLU A 6 16.09 17.18 26.98
CA GLU A 6 17.15 16.61 27.79
C GLU A 6 16.66 15.30 28.41
N ARG A 7 17.30 14.18 28.06
CA ARG A 7 17.00 12.88 28.65
C ARG A 7 17.51 12.88 30.09
N LYS A 8 16.67 13.32 31.03
CA LYS A 8 16.95 13.18 32.45
C LYS A 8 17.11 11.69 32.77
N GLN A 9 18.31 11.30 33.22
CA GLN A 9 18.56 9.95 33.70
C GLN A 9 17.79 9.74 35.01
N LEU A 10 16.70 8.99 34.95
CA LEU A 10 15.92 8.63 36.13
C LEU A 10 16.67 7.52 36.86
N LYS A 11 17.23 7.85 38.04
CA LYS A 11 17.75 6.83 38.97
C LYS A 11 16.56 6.11 39.60
N ILE A 12 16.37 4.84 39.25
CA ILE A 12 15.32 3.99 39.83
C ILE A 12 15.78 3.60 41.23
N GLN A 13 15.11 4.09 42.25
CA GLN A 13 15.31 3.63 43.63
C GLN A 13 14.42 2.41 43.88
N LEU A 14 15.02 1.28 44.28
CA LEU A 14 14.32 0.04 44.60
C LEU A 14 14.26 -0.13 46.11
N SER A 15 13.09 -0.43 46.66
CA SER A 15 12.93 -0.59 48.11
C SER A 15 13.34 -1.99 48.59
N LYS A 16 13.25 -3.00 47.71
CA LYS A 16 13.65 -4.39 48.00
C LYS A 16 14.51 -4.99 46.88
N PRO A 17 15.40 -5.96 47.18
CA PRO A 17 16.29 -6.58 46.18
C PRO A 17 15.57 -7.25 45.01
N ASN A 18 14.39 -7.85 45.24
CA ASN A 18 13.67 -8.62 44.23
C ASN A 18 12.68 -7.80 43.39
N GLU A 19 12.43 -6.52 43.72
CA GLU A 19 11.46 -5.66 43.02
C GLU A 19 11.93 -5.23 41.62
N TYR A 20 13.22 -5.38 41.34
CA TYR A 20 13.83 -5.03 40.05
C TYR A 20 13.10 -5.68 38.87
N TRP A 21 12.82 -6.98 38.95
CA TRP A 21 12.16 -7.71 37.87
C TRP A 21 10.70 -7.30 37.67
N ASP A 22 10.02 -6.87 38.73
CA ASP A 22 8.65 -6.35 38.66
C ASP A 22 8.60 -4.98 38.03
N VAL A 23 9.58 -4.13 38.32
CA VAL A 23 9.73 -2.83 37.66
C VAL A 23 9.99 -3.01 36.18
N ILE A 24 10.89 -3.93 35.78
CA ILE A 24 11.16 -4.22 34.37
C ILE A 24 9.92 -4.76 33.65
N ARG A 25 9.20 -5.72 34.25
CA ARG A 25 7.99 -6.28 33.63
C ARG A 25 6.93 -5.20 33.42
N ARG A 26 6.70 -4.35 34.42
CA ARG A 26 5.75 -3.24 34.31
C ARG A 26 6.19 -2.19 33.29
N SER A 27 7.46 -1.81 33.28
CA SER A 27 7.98 -0.84 32.31
C SER A 27 7.89 -1.39 30.88
N ARG A 28 8.19 -2.67 30.67
CA ARG A 28 8.04 -3.33 29.37
C ARG A 28 6.59 -3.26 28.86
N LEU A 29 5.63 -3.59 29.72
CA LEU A 29 4.20 -3.49 29.36
C LEU A 29 3.80 -2.07 29.01
N LEU A 30 4.25 -1.08 29.79
CA LEU A 30 3.99 0.33 29.52
C LEU A 30 4.60 0.77 28.17
N PHE A 31 5.85 0.41 27.89
CA PHE A 31 6.49 0.72 26.61
C PHE A 31 5.79 0.04 25.44
N GLN A 32 5.33 -1.19 25.61
CA GLN A 32 4.56 -1.89 24.60
C GLN A 32 3.25 -1.16 24.31
N GLN A 33 2.51 -0.75 25.35
CA GLN A 33 1.27 0.01 25.20
C GLN A 33 1.51 1.34 24.48
N VAL A 34 2.54 2.09 24.87
CA VAL A 34 2.92 3.34 24.21
C VAL A 34 3.31 3.10 22.75
N ALA A 35 4.12 2.07 22.47
CA ALA A 35 4.50 1.73 21.10
C ALA A 35 3.29 1.36 20.25
N THR A 36 2.36 0.56 20.78
CA THR A 36 1.12 0.22 20.06
C THR A 36 0.24 1.44 19.81
N ALA A 37 0.09 2.32 20.79
CA ALA A 37 -0.70 3.55 20.65
C ALA A 37 -0.07 4.49 19.61
N ASN A 38 1.26 4.64 19.64
CA ASN A 38 1.99 5.44 18.65
C ASN A 38 1.85 4.84 17.24
N ALA A 39 1.99 3.53 17.10
CA ALA A 39 1.81 2.86 15.81
C ALA A 39 0.39 3.04 15.26
N GLN A 40 -0.63 2.85 16.11
CA GLN A 40 -2.03 3.08 15.73
C GLN A 40 -2.28 4.53 15.30
N HIS A 41 -1.73 5.50 16.04
CA HIS A 41 -1.85 6.92 15.73
C HIS A 41 -1.16 7.27 14.40
N GLN A 42 0.05 6.75 14.15
CA GLN A 42 0.73 6.99 12.89
C GLN A 42 -0.02 6.34 11.71
N ASN A 43 -0.54 5.12 11.91
CA ASN A 43 -1.34 4.45 10.89
C ASN A 43 -2.63 5.21 10.58
N SER A 44 -3.32 5.77 11.58
CA SER A 44 -4.53 6.56 11.34
C SER A 44 -4.24 7.87 10.60
N LEU A 45 -3.15 8.56 10.95
CA LEU A 45 -2.70 9.75 10.23
C LEU A 45 -2.30 9.43 8.78
N ALA A 46 -1.57 8.33 8.56
CA ALA A 46 -1.20 7.89 7.23
C ALA A 46 -2.43 7.56 6.39
N LYS A 47 -3.42 6.85 6.97
CA LYS A 47 -4.69 6.57 6.32
C LYS A 47 -5.43 7.85 5.96
N LEU A 48 -5.55 8.81 6.88
CA LEU A 48 -6.23 10.08 6.62
C LEU A 48 -5.55 10.84 5.46
N ARG A 49 -4.22 10.91 5.45
CA ARG A 49 -3.45 11.54 4.36
C ARG A 49 -3.65 10.83 3.02
N PHE A 50 -3.76 9.50 3.04
CA PHE A 50 -4.04 8.71 1.85
C PHE A 50 -5.47 8.94 1.35
N ASP A 51 -6.46 8.88 2.24
CA ASP A 51 -7.87 9.05 1.91
C ASP A 51 -8.17 10.46 1.39
N THR A 52 -7.53 11.49 1.95
CA THR A 52 -7.69 12.89 1.51
C THR A 52 -7.08 13.17 0.14
N ASN A 53 -5.95 12.53 -0.19
CA ASN A 53 -5.26 12.70 -1.46
C ASN A 53 -5.41 11.49 -2.38
N ARG A 54 -6.49 10.71 -2.22
CA ARG A 54 -6.67 9.50 -3.00
C ARG A 54 -6.96 9.90 -4.45
N PRO A 55 -6.07 9.58 -5.41
CA PRO A 55 -6.40 9.78 -6.81
C PRO A 55 -7.56 8.87 -7.15
N ASP A 56 -8.60 9.42 -7.77
CA ASP A 56 -9.69 8.65 -8.37
C ASP A 56 -9.44 8.60 -9.89
N PRO A 57 -8.70 7.57 -10.37
CA PRO A 57 -8.39 7.47 -11.78
C PRO A 57 -9.68 7.19 -12.56
N GLN A 58 -10.10 8.17 -13.36
CA GLN A 58 -11.16 7.99 -14.35
C GLN A 58 -10.54 7.36 -15.59
N TYR A 59 -11.09 6.22 -16.02
CA TYR A 59 -10.66 5.52 -17.22
C TYR A 59 -11.73 5.64 -18.31
N GLU A 60 -11.30 5.79 -19.55
CA GLU A 60 -12.16 5.90 -20.72
C GLU A 60 -11.94 4.73 -21.69
N ILE A 61 -12.94 4.45 -22.52
CA ILE A 61 -12.82 3.42 -23.57
C ILE A 61 -11.74 3.86 -24.56
N GLY A 62 -10.82 2.95 -24.88
CA GLY A 62 -9.65 3.22 -25.72
C GLY A 62 -8.36 3.50 -24.95
N ASP A 63 -8.44 3.76 -23.63
CA ASP A 63 -7.26 3.97 -22.80
C ASP A 63 -6.34 2.73 -22.76
N LEU A 64 -5.04 3.01 -22.73
CA LEU A 64 -3.98 2.04 -22.51
C LEU A 64 -3.69 1.89 -21.00
N VAL A 65 -3.78 0.66 -20.53
CA VAL A 65 -3.69 0.30 -19.12
C VAL A 65 -2.85 -0.95 -18.91
N LEU A 66 -2.18 -1.01 -17.77
CA LEU A 66 -1.52 -2.20 -17.25
C LEU A 66 -2.39 -2.84 -16.17
N ILE A 67 -2.41 -4.17 -16.11
CA ILE A 67 -3.17 -4.93 -15.11
C ILE A 67 -2.21 -5.46 -14.05
N LYS A 68 -2.59 -5.39 -12.78
CA LYS A 68 -1.78 -5.90 -11.68
C LYS A 68 -1.81 -7.43 -11.63
N VAL A 69 -0.63 -8.05 -11.50
CA VAL A 69 -0.50 -9.49 -11.29
C VAL A 69 -0.82 -9.81 -9.82
N LEU A 70 -1.89 -10.60 -9.58
CA LEU A 70 -2.38 -10.92 -8.23
C LEU A 70 -1.58 -12.03 -7.51
N ASP A 71 -0.64 -12.66 -8.21
CA ASP A 71 0.10 -13.79 -7.68
C ASP A 71 1.14 -13.36 -6.62
N LYS A 72 1.62 -14.30 -5.79
CA LYS A 72 2.62 -14.02 -4.73
C LYS A 72 3.95 -13.60 -5.35
N SER A 73 4.10 -12.31 -5.67
CA SER A 73 5.30 -11.80 -6.33
C SER A 73 6.51 -11.94 -5.40
N SER A 74 7.58 -12.54 -5.90
CA SER A 74 8.91 -12.31 -5.31
C SER A 74 9.25 -10.82 -5.48
N LYS A 75 10.19 -10.29 -4.67
CA LYS A 75 10.60 -8.87 -4.73
C LYS A 75 11.09 -8.42 -6.12
N LEU A 76 11.43 -9.37 -6.99
CA LEU A 76 12.00 -9.14 -8.32
C LEU A 76 11.04 -9.48 -9.47
N LYS A 77 9.83 -9.97 -9.19
CA LYS A 77 8.87 -10.32 -10.24
C LYS A 77 8.10 -9.09 -10.68
N GLU A 78 7.75 -9.03 -11.96
CA GLU A 78 6.89 -7.98 -12.52
C GLU A 78 5.55 -7.93 -11.79
N GLN A 79 5.15 -6.72 -11.39
CA GLN A 79 3.92 -6.48 -10.64
C GLN A 79 2.72 -6.19 -11.55
N PHE A 80 2.98 -5.89 -12.82
CA PHE A 80 1.99 -5.47 -13.80
C PHE A 80 2.25 -6.19 -15.13
N GLU A 81 1.19 -6.61 -15.80
CA GLU A 81 1.16 -7.21 -17.13
C GLU A 81 0.48 -6.24 -18.13
N GLY A 82 0.81 -6.34 -19.41
CA GLY A 82 0.24 -5.52 -20.48
C GLY A 82 1.31 -5.01 -21.46
N PRO A 83 0.96 -4.11 -22.40
CA PRO A 83 -0.18 -3.18 -22.37
C PRO A 83 -1.53 -3.75 -22.84
N TYR A 84 -2.61 -3.31 -22.19
CA TYR A 84 -4.00 -3.61 -22.58
C TYR A 84 -4.76 -2.33 -22.96
N ARG A 85 -5.71 -2.43 -23.88
CA ARG A 85 -6.67 -1.38 -24.23
C ARG A 85 -8.04 -1.66 -23.65
N ILE A 86 -8.68 -0.66 -23.07
CA ILE A 86 -10.07 -0.76 -22.61
C ILE A 86 -11.02 -0.81 -23.82
N THR A 87 -11.80 -1.88 -23.93
CA THR A 87 -12.75 -2.07 -25.04
C THR A 87 -14.19 -1.78 -24.63
N GLU A 88 -14.57 -2.11 -23.40
CA GLU A 88 -15.94 -1.98 -22.93
C GLU A 88 -15.97 -1.66 -21.42
N GLN A 89 -16.91 -0.83 -21.00
CA GLN A 89 -17.22 -0.61 -19.59
C GLN A 89 -18.50 -1.36 -19.23
N LYS A 90 -18.40 -2.39 -18.39
CA LYS A 90 -19.54 -3.21 -17.95
C LYS A 90 -20.23 -2.65 -16.71
N GLY A 91 -19.56 -1.77 -15.97
CA GLY A 91 -20.08 -1.18 -14.75
C GLY A 91 -19.25 0.02 -14.28
N PRO A 92 -19.56 0.59 -13.10
CA PRO A 92 -18.93 1.82 -12.63
C PRO A 92 -17.41 1.68 -12.42
N ALA A 93 -16.93 0.48 -12.09
CA ALA A 93 -15.52 0.21 -11.85
C ALA A 93 -15.01 -1.05 -12.56
N THR A 94 -15.78 -1.61 -13.49
CA THR A 94 -15.48 -2.88 -14.17
C THR A 94 -15.36 -2.67 -15.67
N PHE A 95 -14.20 -3.07 -16.20
CA PHE A 95 -13.83 -2.87 -17.59
C PHE A 95 -13.45 -4.21 -18.24
N VAL A 96 -13.74 -4.33 -19.53
CA VAL A 96 -13.17 -5.38 -20.38
C VAL A 96 -12.00 -4.78 -21.12
N VAL A 97 -10.88 -5.48 -21.05
CA VAL A 97 -9.62 -5.03 -21.64
C VAL A 97 -9.07 -6.10 -22.58
N LYS A 98 -8.45 -5.65 -23.67
CA LYS A 98 -7.84 -6.50 -24.71
C LYS A 98 -6.36 -6.15 -24.85
N LEU A 99 -5.50 -7.14 -25.03
CA LEU A 99 -4.05 -6.91 -25.21
C LEU A 99 -3.79 -6.08 -26.48
N GLU A 100 -2.93 -5.07 -26.41
CA GLU A 100 -2.62 -4.15 -27.55
C GLU A 100 -1.70 -4.82 -28.59
N ASP A 101 -0.75 -5.66 -28.15
CA ASP A 101 0.25 -6.30 -29.03
C ASP A 101 0.07 -7.83 -29.06
N PRO A 102 -0.41 -8.42 -30.17
CA PRO A 102 -0.58 -9.86 -30.31
C PRO A 102 0.66 -10.60 -30.88
N GLU A 103 1.86 -10.01 -30.85
CA GLU A 103 3.01 -10.57 -31.60
C GLU A 103 3.55 -11.93 -31.10
N GLU A 104 3.16 -12.42 -29.91
CA GLU A 104 3.71 -13.68 -29.36
C GLU A 104 2.69 -14.73 -28.90
N ASP A 105 1.38 -14.50 -28.99
CA ASP A 105 0.37 -15.46 -28.51
C ASP A 105 -0.64 -15.84 -29.61
N ASP A 106 -0.74 -17.13 -29.92
CA ASP A 106 -1.67 -17.78 -30.87
C ASP A 106 -3.17 -17.60 -30.53
N ASN A 107 -3.55 -16.63 -29.68
CA ASN A 107 -4.91 -16.47 -29.17
C ASN A 107 -5.42 -15.02 -29.35
N PRO A 108 -6.02 -14.67 -30.50
CA PRO A 108 -6.32 -13.28 -30.90
C PRO A 108 -7.43 -12.59 -30.10
N ASN A 109 -7.99 -13.25 -29.08
CA ASN A 109 -9.16 -12.79 -28.32
C ASN A 109 -8.95 -12.90 -26.80
N PHE A 110 -7.73 -12.69 -26.31
CA PHE A 110 -7.51 -12.63 -24.88
C PHE A 110 -8.10 -11.34 -24.28
N THR A 111 -9.34 -11.46 -23.84
CA THR A 111 -10.06 -10.41 -23.12
C THR A 111 -10.10 -10.73 -21.64
N LYS A 112 -9.77 -9.76 -20.79
CA LYS A 112 -9.88 -9.87 -19.33
C LYS A 112 -10.94 -8.90 -18.82
N GLN A 113 -11.67 -9.31 -17.78
CA GLN A 113 -12.49 -8.40 -17.00
C GLN A 113 -11.70 -7.96 -15.78
N VAL A 114 -11.55 -6.65 -15.60
CA VAL A 114 -10.67 -6.06 -14.59
C VAL A 114 -11.38 -4.94 -13.86
N THR A 115 -11.00 -4.69 -12.61
CA THR A 115 -11.51 -3.59 -11.82
C THR A 115 -10.55 -2.41 -11.77
N THR A 116 -11.05 -1.19 -11.54
CA THR A 116 -10.23 0.03 -11.50
C THR A 116 -9.04 -0.02 -10.54
N CYS A 117 -9.15 -0.75 -9.43
CA CYS A 117 -8.08 -0.87 -8.44
C CYS A 117 -6.91 -1.74 -8.90
N ASP A 118 -7.13 -2.59 -9.90
CA ASP A 118 -6.12 -3.48 -10.48
C ASP A 118 -5.50 -2.90 -11.75
N MET A 119 -5.94 -1.71 -12.18
CA MET A 119 -5.51 -1.07 -13.41
C MET A 119 -4.59 0.11 -13.11
N LYS A 120 -3.65 0.37 -14.02
CA LYS A 120 -2.81 1.56 -14.01
C LYS A 120 -2.68 2.12 -15.43
N ARG A 121 -3.04 3.39 -15.62
CA ARG A 121 -2.92 4.07 -16.92
C ARG A 121 -1.45 4.15 -17.34
N VAL A 122 -1.17 3.82 -18.61
CA VAL A 122 0.13 4.06 -19.24
C VAL A 122 0.23 5.55 -19.56
N ILE A 123 1.11 6.27 -18.89
CA ILE A 123 1.38 7.68 -19.19
C ILE A 123 2.50 7.70 -20.22
N THR A 124 2.16 7.80 -21.50
CA THR A 124 3.11 8.20 -22.53
C THR A 124 3.40 9.68 -22.29
N ARG A 125 4.62 10.00 -21.85
CA ARG A 125 5.10 11.38 -21.96
C ARG A 125 5.41 11.58 -23.44
N ASP A 126 4.64 12.44 -24.10
CA ASP A 126 5.02 12.91 -25.42
C ASP A 126 6.38 13.62 -25.27
N ILE A 127 7.41 13.06 -25.92
CA ILE A 127 8.78 13.59 -25.97
C ILE A 127 8.92 14.46 -27.21
#